data_AF-A0A6B2VIR6-F1
#
_entry.id   AF-A0A6B2VIR6-F1
#
_cell.length_a   1.000
_cell.length_b   1.000
_cell.length_c   1.000
_cell.angle_alpha   90.00
_cell.angle_beta   90.00
_cell.angle_gamma   90.00
#
_symmetry.space_group_name_H-M   'P 1'
#
loop_
_entity.id
_entity.type
_entity.pdbx_description
1 polymer ?
#
loop_
_entity_poly.entity_id
_entity_poly.type
_entity_poly.pdbx_seq_one_letter_code
_entity_poly.pdbx_strand_id
1 'polypeptide(L)'
;MREIEYRSSGVPLEEYNLTRRDHRRQKQSEETSESIRLQVEEDNAECRADPARAERRRQAFEEAATLMQSFKKQDHEIMRWRVRLYCGHIIEIDAHYTYPDPISAGAYSKRCPECGQDRQTLVAFEPIGLRAEPPRPTEPTPPPSPKKPTRAQLERRVKALDEENERLRGKLTG
;
A
#
# COMPACT_ATOMS: atom_id res chain seq x y z
N MET A 1 7.04 -14.05 3.73
CA MET A 1 7.07 -13.11 2.59
C MET A 1 6.67 -13.91 1.37
N ARG A 2 5.65 -13.49 0.59
CA ARG A 2 5.35 -14.17 -0.68
C ARG A 2 6.46 -13.81 -1.65
N GLU A 3 6.98 -14.79 -2.37
CA GLU A 3 7.94 -14.55 -3.44
C GLU A 3 7.18 -13.87 -4.60
N ILE A 4 7.66 -12.69 -5.01
CA ILE A 4 7.04 -11.89 -6.07
C ILE A 4 8.02 -11.85 -7.21
N GLU A 5 7.56 -12.29 -8.38
CA GLU A 5 8.32 -12.16 -9.61
C GLU A 5 8.10 -10.76 -10.19
N TYR A 6 9.16 -9.96 -10.18
CA TYR A 6 9.13 -8.61 -10.75
C TYR A 6 9.32 -8.67 -12.26
N ARG A 7 8.43 -7.99 -12.98
CA ARG A 7 8.38 -8.04 -14.44
C ARG A 7 9.10 -6.85 -15.05
N SER A 8 9.78 -7.07 -16.16
CA SER A 8 10.28 -6.01 -17.05
C SER A 8 9.45 -5.95 -18.32
N SER A 9 9.40 -4.80 -18.96
CA SER A 9 8.73 -4.61 -20.25
C SER A 9 9.49 -3.61 -21.09
N GLY A 10 9.81 -3.97 -22.33
CA GLY A 10 10.42 -3.04 -23.29
C GLY A 10 11.88 -2.68 -22.97
N VAL A 11 12.65 -3.64 -22.46
CA VAL A 11 14.09 -3.49 -22.19
C VAL A 11 14.94 -3.89 -23.41
N PRO A 12 16.08 -3.24 -23.66
CA PRO A 12 16.62 -2.07 -22.94
C PRO A 12 15.76 -0.82 -23.17
N LEU A 13 15.61 0.00 -22.12
CA LEU A 13 14.68 1.13 -22.12
C LEU A 13 15.11 2.21 -23.13
N GLU A 14 16.40 2.38 -23.35
CA GLU A 14 16.98 3.40 -24.23
C GLU A 14 16.60 3.16 -25.69
N GLU A 15 16.48 1.89 -26.10
CA GLU A 15 16.18 1.46 -27.47
C GLU A 15 14.69 1.19 -27.71
N TYR A 16 13.84 1.46 -26.71
CA TYR A 16 12.42 1.18 -26.81
C TYR A 16 11.75 2.04 -27.88
N ASN A 17 11.16 1.36 -28.87
CA ASN A 17 10.39 1.96 -29.94
C ASN A 17 8.91 2.01 -29.59
N LEU A 18 8.31 3.21 -29.69
CA LEU A 18 6.89 3.41 -29.42
C LEU A 18 6.02 2.58 -30.35
N THR A 19 5.02 1.94 -29.77
CA THR A 19 4.04 1.15 -30.51
C THR A 19 2.77 1.95 -30.75
N ARG A 20 1.92 1.47 -31.67
CA ARG A 20 0.56 2.01 -31.85
C ARG A 20 -0.27 2.01 -30.56
N ARG A 21 -0.02 1.05 -29.66
CA ARG A 21 -0.71 0.96 -28.37
C ARG A 21 -0.30 2.11 -27.47
N ASP A 22 0.97 2.50 -27.48
CA ASP A 22 1.49 3.59 -26.66
C ASP A 22 0.93 4.93 -27.11
N HIS A 23 0.89 5.19 -28.42
CA HIS A 23 0.23 6.37 -28.98
C HIS A 23 -1.24 6.47 -28.57
N ARG A 24 -1.97 5.34 -28.62
CA ARG A 24 -3.38 5.30 -28.17
C ARG A 24 -3.50 5.61 -26.69
N ARG A 25 -2.66 5.02 -25.84
CA ARG A 25 -2.67 5.24 -24.39
C ARG A 25 -2.33 6.68 -24.03
N GLN A 26 -1.32 7.26 -24.69
CA GLN A 26 -0.96 8.65 -24.48
C GLN A 26 -2.12 9.59 -24.84
N LYS A 27 -2.74 9.39 -26.00
CA LYS A 27 -3.91 10.16 -26.41
C LYS A 27 -5.07 10.05 -25.40
N GLN A 28 -5.35 8.84 -24.91
CA GLN A 28 -6.39 8.63 -23.88
C GLN A 28 -6.05 9.34 -22.57
N SER A 29 -4.78 9.34 -22.16
CA SER A 29 -4.30 10.05 -20.97
C SER A 29 -4.50 11.56 -21.11
N GLU A 30 -4.23 12.11 -22.29
CA GLU A 30 -4.44 13.52 -22.63
C GLU A 30 -5.93 13.90 -22.63
N GLU A 31 -6.79 13.13 -23.32
CA GLU A 31 -8.24 13.33 -23.34
C GLU A 31 -8.85 13.27 -21.93
N THR A 32 -8.41 12.30 -21.12
CA THR A 32 -8.83 12.16 -19.73
C THR A 32 -8.37 13.37 -18.89
N SER A 33 -7.19 13.91 -19.18
CA SER A 33 -6.69 15.12 -18.52
C SER A 33 -7.56 16.33 -18.78
N GLU A 34 -7.95 16.54 -20.04
CA GLU A 34 -8.80 17.66 -20.42
C GLU A 34 -10.17 17.56 -19.76
N SER A 35 -10.76 16.36 -19.74
CA SER A 35 -12.03 16.11 -19.05
C SER A 35 -11.92 16.39 -17.54
N ILE A 36 -10.87 15.89 -16.87
CA ILE A 36 -10.64 16.16 -15.45
C ILE A 36 -10.46 17.66 -15.19
N ARG A 37 -9.75 18.37 -16.06
CA ARG A 37 -9.54 19.82 -15.92
C ARG A 37 -10.87 20.57 -15.95
N LEU A 38 -11.74 20.26 -16.91
CA LEU A 38 -13.06 20.89 -17.02
C LEU A 38 -13.92 20.61 -15.79
N GLN A 39 -13.94 19.36 -15.31
CA GLN A 39 -14.68 19.01 -14.10
C GLN A 39 -14.15 19.78 -12.87
N VAL A 40 -12.83 19.90 -12.73
CA VAL A 40 -12.23 20.66 -11.63
C VAL A 40 -12.59 22.15 -11.73
N GLU A 41 -12.63 22.72 -12.93
CA GLU A 41 -13.04 24.12 -13.14
C GLU A 41 -14.51 24.35 -12.75
N GLU A 42 -15.41 23.43 -13.13
CA GLU A 42 -16.82 23.44 -12.74
C GLU A 42 -16.98 23.32 -11.22
N ASP A 43 -16.39 22.29 -10.61
CA ASP A 43 -16.42 22.07 -9.16
C ASP A 43 -15.87 23.29 -8.39
N ASN A 44 -14.83 23.95 -8.92
CA ASN A 44 -14.28 25.17 -8.34
C ASN A 44 -15.27 26.35 -8.46
N ALA A 45 -16.00 26.48 -9.56
CA ALA A 45 -17.02 27.51 -9.72
C ALA A 45 -18.17 27.31 -8.72
N GLU A 46 -18.63 26.07 -8.55
CA GLU A 46 -19.66 25.74 -7.57
C GLU A 46 -19.22 26.03 -6.13
N CYS A 47 -17.95 25.72 -5.78
CA CYS A 47 -17.40 26.06 -4.46
C CYS A 47 -17.27 27.58 -4.26
N ARG A 48 -17.01 28.37 -5.30
CA ARG A 48 -17.02 29.84 -5.20
C ARG A 48 -18.43 30.39 -4.95
N ALA A 49 -19.45 29.72 -5.48
CA ALA A 49 -20.85 30.12 -5.32
C ALA A 49 -21.45 29.70 -3.97
N ASP A 50 -21.00 28.58 -3.39
CA ASP A 50 -21.47 28.06 -2.10
C ASP A 50 -20.31 27.90 -1.09
N PRO A 51 -20.16 28.85 -0.14
CA PRO A 51 -19.16 28.77 0.91
C PRO A 51 -19.25 27.52 1.80
N ALA A 52 -20.46 26.99 2.03
CA ALA A 52 -20.63 25.77 2.83
C ALA A 52 -20.10 24.54 2.09
N ARG A 53 -20.27 24.49 0.76
CA ARG A 53 -19.66 23.45 -0.08
C ARG A 53 -18.14 23.56 -0.11
N ALA A 54 -17.59 24.76 -0.22
CA ALA A 54 -16.15 24.98 -0.17
C ALA A 54 -15.54 24.47 1.14
N GLU A 55 -16.22 24.73 2.26
CA GLU A 55 -15.75 24.28 3.58
C GLU A 55 -15.83 22.76 3.76
N ARG A 56 -16.93 22.12 3.35
CA ARG A 56 -17.01 20.64 3.34
C ARG A 56 -15.90 20.00 2.50
N ARG A 57 -15.59 20.60 1.33
CA ARG A 57 -14.52 20.12 0.46
C ARG A 57 -13.15 20.26 1.13
N ARG A 58 -12.88 21.39 1.80
CA ARG A 58 -11.65 21.60 2.57
C ARG A 58 -11.47 20.52 3.63
N GLN A 59 -12.50 20.29 4.44
CA GLN A 59 -12.47 19.27 5.50
C GLN A 59 -12.21 17.87 4.94
N ALA A 60 -12.89 17.49 3.86
CA ALA A 60 -12.65 16.21 3.19
C ALA A 60 -11.20 16.04 2.70
N PHE A 61 -10.60 17.10 2.16
CA PHE A 61 -9.19 17.07 1.75
C PHE A 61 -8.23 16.97 2.95
N GLU A 62 -8.53 17.63 4.07
CA GLU A 62 -7.73 17.56 5.30
C GLU A 62 -7.80 16.16 5.94
N GLU A 63 -8.98 15.55 6.01
CA GLU A 63 -9.17 14.18 6.47
C GLU A 63 -8.43 13.18 5.57
N ALA A 64 -8.55 13.32 4.25
CA ALA A 64 -7.84 12.49 3.29
C ALA A 64 -6.32 12.66 3.40
N ALA A 65 -5.82 13.89 3.57
CA ALA A 65 -4.39 14.15 3.77
C ALA A 65 -3.86 13.50 5.07
N THR A 66 -4.64 13.58 6.15
CA THR A 66 -4.32 12.94 7.43
C THR A 66 -4.25 11.42 7.28
N LEU A 67 -5.24 10.83 6.61
CA LEU A 67 -5.25 9.40 6.31
C LEU A 67 -4.03 9.00 5.46
N MET A 68 -3.71 9.75 4.40
CA MET A 68 -2.55 9.48 3.54
C MET A 68 -1.22 9.55 4.31
N GLN A 69 -1.08 10.50 5.25
CA GLN A 69 0.12 10.63 6.09
C GLN A 69 0.29 9.47 7.09
N SER A 70 -0.80 8.82 7.48
CA SER A 70 -0.74 7.66 8.37
C SER A 70 -0.07 6.43 7.72
N PHE A 71 -0.10 6.34 6.39
CA PHE A 71 0.58 5.30 5.63
C PHE A 71 2.07 5.62 5.43
N LYS A 72 2.86 5.57 6.50
CA LYS A 72 4.32 5.59 6.38
C LYS A 72 4.81 4.24 5.85
N LYS A 73 5.19 4.22 4.58
CA LYS A 73 5.91 3.09 3.98
C LYS A 73 7.31 3.02 4.56
N GLN A 74 7.73 1.86 5.02
CA GLN A 74 9.11 1.66 5.44
C GLN A 74 10.00 1.50 4.20
N ASP A 75 11.27 1.91 4.27
CA ASP A 75 12.15 1.87 3.09
C ASP A 75 12.30 0.45 2.51
N HIS A 76 12.24 -0.58 3.34
CA HIS A 76 12.31 -1.96 2.90
C HIS A 76 11.03 -2.46 2.19
N GLU A 77 9.96 -1.67 2.25
CA GLU A 77 8.70 -1.94 1.54
C GLU A 77 8.66 -1.23 0.16
N ILE A 78 9.70 -0.45 -0.17
CA ILE A 78 9.76 0.35 -1.39
C ILE A 78 10.58 -0.39 -2.45
N MET A 79 9.91 -0.74 -3.55
CA MET A 79 10.52 -1.24 -4.77
C MET A 79 10.75 -0.08 -5.74
N ARG A 80 11.99 0.04 -6.23
CA ARG A 80 12.38 1.06 -7.21
C ARG A 80 12.34 0.50 -8.63
N TRP A 81 11.91 1.34 -9.56
CA TRP A 81 11.75 1.00 -10.97
C TRP A 81 12.38 2.07 -11.85
N ARG A 82 13.13 1.67 -12.89
CA ARG A 82 13.40 2.57 -14.03
C ARG A 82 12.24 2.46 -14.98
N VAL A 83 11.70 3.59 -15.43
CA VAL A 83 10.57 3.64 -16.34
C VAL A 83 10.84 4.60 -17.47
N ARG A 84 10.54 4.18 -18.70
CA ARG A 84 10.54 5.06 -19.86
C ARG A 84 9.16 5.68 -20.00
N LEU A 85 9.14 7.01 -20.08
CA LEU A 85 7.95 7.78 -20.39
C LEU A 85 7.73 7.86 -21.90
N TYR A 86 6.51 8.14 -22.31
CA TYR A 86 6.15 8.30 -23.72
C TYR A 86 7.01 9.34 -24.46
N CYS A 87 7.38 10.44 -23.79
CA CYS A 87 8.31 11.45 -24.32
C CYS A 87 9.75 10.95 -24.53
N GLY A 88 10.09 9.73 -24.11
CA GLY A 88 11.40 9.11 -24.29
C GLY A 88 12.34 9.21 -23.08
N HIS A 89 12.07 10.12 -22.14
CA HIS A 89 12.87 10.24 -20.92
C HIS A 89 12.68 9.04 -19.98
N ILE A 90 13.75 8.67 -19.29
CA ILE A 90 13.77 7.56 -18.33
C ILE A 90 13.88 8.14 -16.93
N ILE A 91 12.98 7.76 -16.04
CA ILE A 91 12.97 8.23 -14.65
C ILE A 91 12.95 7.05 -13.68
N GLU A 92 13.32 7.31 -12.43
CA GLU A 92 13.06 6.38 -11.33
C GLU A 92 11.72 6.68 -10.68
N ILE A 93 10.98 5.63 -10.35
CA ILE A 93 9.76 5.71 -9.53
C ILE A 93 9.75 4.65 -8.44
N ASP A 94 8.97 4.95 -7.40
CA ASP A 94 8.76 4.07 -6.25
C ASP A 94 7.36 3.44 -6.30
N ALA A 95 7.29 2.16 -5.96
CA ALA A 95 6.05 1.45 -5.69
C ALA A 95 6.20 0.55 -4.46
N HIS A 96 5.09 0.11 -3.87
CA HIS A 96 5.16 -0.90 -2.81
C HIS A 96 5.65 -2.23 -3.40
N TYR A 97 6.50 -2.95 -2.69
CA TYR A 97 7.13 -4.20 -3.17
C TYR A 97 6.13 -5.32 -3.50
N THR A 98 4.89 -5.23 -3.01
CA THR A 98 3.85 -6.21 -3.32
C THR A 98 3.37 -6.17 -4.77
N TYR A 99 3.70 -5.12 -5.52
CA TYR A 99 3.29 -4.98 -6.91
C TYR A 99 4.35 -5.57 -7.84
N PRO A 100 3.97 -6.48 -8.76
CA PRO A 100 4.91 -7.13 -9.68
C PRO A 100 5.41 -6.21 -10.80
N ASP A 101 4.79 -5.04 -10.98
CA ASP A 101 5.14 -4.02 -11.97
C ASP A 101 4.54 -2.66 -11.55
N PRO A 102 5.09 -1.52 -12.05
CA PRO A 102 4.64 -0.20 -11.64
C PRO A 102 3.22 0.15 -12.15
N ILE A 103 2.76 -0.47 -13.24
CA ILE A 103 1.42 -0.22 -13.80
C ILE A 103 0.36 -0.78 -12.85
N SER A 104 0.56 -2.00 -12.34
CA SER A 104 -0.29 -2.64 -11.34
C SER A 104 -0.32 -1.88 -10.02
N ALA A 105 0.73 -1.11 -9.71
CA ALA A 105 0.78 -0.18 -8.58
C ALA A 105 0.02 1.13 -8.82
N GLY A 106 -0.59 1.30 -10.00
CA GLY A 106 -1.35 2.49 -10.37
C GLY A 106 -0.53 3.61 -11.02
N ALA A 107 0.76 3.39 -11.33
CA ALA A 107 1.61 4.40 -11.96
C ALA A 107 1.41 4.42 -13.49
N TYR A 108 0.23 4.81 -13.98
CA TYR A 108 -0.07 4.83 -15.42
C TYR A 108 0.57 6.00 -16.17
N SER A 109 0.63 7.17 -15.54
CA SER A 109 1.25 8.37 -16.10
C SER A 109 1.94 9.21 -15.03
N LYS A 110 2.90 10.03 -15.47
CA LYS A 110 3.71 10.91 -14.61
C LYS A 110 4.01 12.22 -15.31
N ARG A 111 4.30 13.25 -14.52
CA ARG A 111 4.98 14.45 -15.02
C ARG A 111 6.44 14.10 -15.30
N CYS A 112 6.90 14.42 -16.51
CA CYS A 112 8.31 14.28 -16.84
C CYS A 112 9.11 15.41 -16.19
N PRO A 113 10.15 15.12 -15.40
CA PRO A 113 11.00 16.13 -14.78
C PRO A 113 11.93 16.82 -15.79
N GLU A 114 12.24 16.17 -16.92
CA GLU A 114 13.18 16.70 -17.92
C GLU A 114 12.49 17.69 -18.87
N CYS A 115 11.41 17.28 -19.55
CA CYS A 115 10.68 18.16 -20.47
C CYS A 115 9.51 18.92 -19.82
N GLY A 116 9.19 18.65 -18.54
CA GLY A 116 8.14 19.32 -17.79
C GLY A 116 6.70 18.92 -18.17
N GLN A 117 6.51 18.15 -19.24
CA GLN A 117 5.21 17.69 -19.72
C GLN A 117 4.52 16.83 -18.66
N ASP A 118 3.26 17.14 -18.36
CA ASP A 118 2.46 16.35 -17.44
C ASP A 118 1.89 15.10 -18.12
N ARG A 119 1.44 14.13 -17.31
CA ARG A 119 0.68 12.94 -17.72
C ARG A 119 1.28 12.12 -18.86
N GLN A 120 2.61 12.03 -18.89
CA GLN A 120 3.35 11.15 -19.78
C GLN A 120 3.12 9.70 -19.38
N THR A 121 2.62 8.89 -20.31
CA THR A 121 2.33 7.47 -20.09
C THR A 121 3.62 6.68 -19.89
N LEU A 122 3.63 5.70 -19.00
CA LEU A 122 4.72 4.72 -18.90
C LEU A 122 4.62 3.70 -20.03
N VAL A 123 5.67 3.58 -20.84
CA VAL A 123 5.69 2.70 -22.03
C VAL A 123 6.59 1.48 -21.87
N ALA A 124 7.64 1.60 -21.04
CA ALA A 124 8.57 0.52 -20.73
C ALA A 124 9.09 0.68 -19.29
N PHE A 125 9.51 -0.42 -18.67
CA PHE A 125 10.01 -0.42 -17.29
C PHE A 125 10.88 -1.63 -16.97
N GLU A 126 11.74 -1.48 -15.97
CA GLU A 126 12.53 -2.55 -15.37
C GLU A 126 12.71 -2.32 -13.86
N PRO A 127 12.78 -3.41 -13.07
CA PRO A 127 13.03 -3.30 -11.64
C PRO A 127 14.50 -2.93 -11.37
N ILE A 128 14.71 -2.04 -10.40
CA ILE A 128 16.05 -1.77 -9.83
C ILE A 128 16.27 -2.64 -8.60
N GLY A 129 15.23 -2.81 -7.78
CA GLY A 129 15.27 -3.55 -6.52
C GLY A 129 14.73 -2.74 -5.34
N LEU A 130 14.70 -3.38 -4.17
CA LEU A 130 14.26 -2.74 -2.94
C LEU A 130 15.19 -1.57 -2.57
N ARG A 131 14.62 -0.56 -1.91
CA ARG A 131 15.39 0.58 -1.40
C ARG A 131 16.24 0.21 -0.19
N ALA A 132 15.76 -0.68 0.67
CA ALA A 132 16.50 -1.22 1.79
C ALA A 132 16.28 -2.73 1.91
N GLU A 133 17.24 -3.42 2.55
CA GLU A 133 17.05 -4.83 2.89
C GLU A 133 15.89 -4.97 3.89
N PRO A 134 15.01 -5.98 3.72
CA PRO A 134 14.03 -6.31 4.72
C PRO A 134 14.70 -6.61 6.07
N PRO A 135 14.11 -6.16 7.19
CA PRO A 135 14.61 -6.56 8.50
C PRO A 135 14.62 -8.09 8.57
N ARG A 136 15.72 -8.65 9.08
CA ARG A 136 15.79 -10.09 9.30
C ARG A 136 14.60 -10.49 10.16
N PRO A 137 13.94 -11.63 9.86
CA PRO A 137 12.91 -12.15 10.74
C PRO A 137 13.52 -12.28 12.14
N THR A 138 13.11 -11.41 13.06
CA THR A 138 13.40 -11.63 14.47
C THR A 138 12.70 -12.94 14.80
N GLU A 139 13.44 -13.96 15.21
CA GLU A 139 12.82 -15.19 15.68
C GLU A 139 11.76 -14.79 16.70
N PRO A 140 10.51 -15.26 16.54
CA PRO A 140 9.46 -14.92 17.48
C PRO A 140 9.94 -15.37 18.86
N THR A 141 10.15 -14.40 19.75
CA THR A 141 10.47 -14.69 21.15
C THR A 141 9.39 -15.65 21.63
N PRO A 142 9.74 -16.88 22.07
CA PRO A 142 8.74 -17.84 22.48
C PRO A 142 7.87 -17.17 23.55
N PRO A 143 6.53 -17.32 23.47
CA PRO A 143 5.65 -16.74 24.46
C PRO A 143 6.14 -17.18 25.84
N PRO A 144 6.13 -16.28 26.85
CA PRO A 144 6.60 -16.62 28.18
C PRO A 144 5.88 -17.90 28.62
N SER A 145 6.67 -18.93 28.96
CA SER A 145 6.11 -20.21 29.39
C SER A 145 5.09 -19.94 30.49
N PRO A 146 3.87 -20.52 30.41
CA PRO A 146 2.87 -20.31 31.44
C PRO A 146 3.49 -20.64 32.79
N LYS A 147 3.43 -19.68 33.73
CA LYS A 147 4.04 -19.84 35.06
C LYS A 147 3.50 -21.12 35.67
N LYS A 148 4.39 -22.08 35.98
CA LYS A 148 3.99 -23.31 36.66
C LYS A 148 3.27 -22.90 37.96
N PRO A 149 2.05 -23.40 38.21
CA PRO A 149 1.33 -23.06 39.42
C PRO A 149 2.15 -23.48 40.64
N THR A 150 2.18 -22.62 41.66
CA THR A 150 2.91 -22.92 42.88
C THR A 150 2.26 -24.08 43.63
N ARG A 151 3.03 -24.78 44.46
CA ARG A 151 2.52 -25.89 45.29
C ARG A 151 1.25 -25.48 46.08
N ALA A 152 1.24 -24.27 46.65
CA ALA A 152 0.09 -23.73 47.37
C ALA A 152 -1.14 -23.43 46.49
N GLN A 153 -0.96 -23.18 45.18
CA GLN A 153 -2.07 -23.05 44.22
C GLN A 153 -2.63 -24.42 43.85
N LEU A 154 -1.77 -25.43 43.71
CA LEU A 154 -2.19 -26.80 43.46
C LEU A 154 -2.93 -27.39 44.67
N GLU A 155 -2.42 -27.20 45.88
CA GLU A 155 -3.07 -27.67 47.12
C GLU A 155 -4.46 -27.04 47.31
N ARG A 156 -4.62 -25.74 47.02
CA ARG A 156 -5.94 -25.08 47.03
C ARG A 156 -6.90 -25.66 46.00
N ARG A 157 -6.39 -25.98 44.80
CA ARG A 157 -7.21 -26.54 43.71
C ARG A 157 -7.62 -27.99 43.99
N VAL A 158 -6.73 -28.79 44.57
CA VAL A 158 -7.04 -30.16 45.01
C VAL A 158 -8.12 -30.12 46.08
N LYS A 159 -7.96 -29.28 47.12
CA LYS A 159 -8.96 -29.14 48.18
C LYS A 159 -10.35 -28.74 47.64
N ALA A 160 -10.41 -27.79 46.72
CA ALA A 160 -11.67 -27.37 46.10
C ALA A 160 -12.32 -28.50 45.27
N LEU A 161 -11.52 -29.31 44.58
CA LEU A 161 -12.00 -30.46 43.81
C LEU A 161 -12.46 -31.62 44.72
N ASP A 162 -11.82 -31.80 45.88
CA ASP A 162 -12.22 -32.80 46.86
C ASP A 162 -13.56 -32.43 47.52
N GLU A 163 -13.72 -31.16 47.92
CA GLU A 163 -15.00 -30.63 48.45
C GLU A 163 -16.13 -30.74 47.41
N GLU A 164 -15.84 -30.48 46.14
CA GLU A 164 -16.80 -30.66 45.04
C GLU A 164 -17.16 -32.13 44.81
N ASN A 165 -16.18 -33.05 44.87
CA ASN A 165 -16.43 -34.48 44.78
C ASN A 165 -17.27 -34.99 45.94
N GLU A 166 -17.00 -34.57 47.18
CA GLU A 166 -17.81 -34.94 48.34
C GLU A 166 -19.25 -34.45 48.21
N ARG A 167 -19.43 -33.20 47.76
CA ARG A 167 -20.76 -32.64 47.49
C ARG A 167 -21.50 -33.42 46.40
N LEU A 168 -20.81 -33.82 45.33
CA LEU A 168 -21.41 -34.60 44.24
C LEU A 168 -21.75 -36.03 44.67
N ARG A 169 -20.89 -36.67 45.47
CA ARG A 169 -21.16 -37.99 46.06
C ARG A 169 -22.33 -37.94 47.04
N GLY A 170 -22.42 -36.90 47.86
CA GLY A 170 -23.57 -36.67 48.75
C GLY A 170 -24.89 -36.50 48.00
N LYS A 171 -24.86 -35.91 46.79
CA LYS A 171 -26.03 -35.79 45.90
C LYS A 171 -26.41 -37.07 45.16
N LEU A 172 -25.50 -38.05 45.07
CA LEU A 172 -25.73 -39.34 44.40
C LEU A 172 -26.16 -40.45 45.37
N THR A 173 -25.99 -40.25 46.68
CA THR A 173 -26.31 -41.24 47.73
C THR A 173 -27.51 -40.86 48.59
N GLY A 174 -28.27 -39.83 48.20
CA GLY A 174 -29.56 -39.44 48.78
C GLY A 174 -30.63 -39.40 47.69
#